data_AF-A0A969Q1F2-F1
#
_entry.id   AF-A0A969Q1F2-F1
#
_cell.length_a   1.000
_cell.length_b   1.000
_cell.length_c   1.000
_cell.angle_alpha   90.00
_cell.angle_beta   90.00
_cell.angle_gamma   90.00
#
_symmetry.space_group_name_H-M   'P 1'
#
loop_
_entity.id
_entity.type
_entity.pdbx_description
1 polymer ?
#
loop_
_entity_poly.entity_id
_entity_poly.type
_entity_poly.pdbx_seq_one_letter_code
_entity_poly.pdbx_strand_id
1 'polypeptide(L)'
;MNPSHDSNNIRDRIEIKDPTQLYQIKDEEGKTIEFDKANGRQLFNHYRHSMTNYDQVLDSVHTEQGYVTGKQQKKAVTGAAEQILEIYRDEHIKVIQDSQKKGQILKNLMTKAGVGTASALSNLLDTWSSQIKDIAKLENSQRTLQVWNDTYRVQRELVKKVLIDEGVSNEVIKKVNDIYSTRSVNKAIEMGSDLFNLEKSEILKLVKSAIRYGKSV
;
A
#
# COMPACT_ATOMS: atom_id res chain seq x y z
N MET A 1 -36.29 -47.39 -39.00
CA MET A 1 -35.46 -46.20 -38.73
C MET A 1 -35.88 -45.65 -37.37
N ASN A 2 -35.11 -45.96 -36.33
CA ASN A 2 -35.20 -45.28 -35.03
C ASN A 2 -33.86 -44.56 -34.85
N PRO A 3 -33.83 -43.24 -34.64
CA PRO A 3 -32.61 -42.58 -34.21
C PRO A 3 -32.46 -42.89 -32.73
N SER A 4 -31.67 -43.91 -32.41
CA SER A 4 -31.20 -44.11 -31.06
C SER A 4 -30.40 -42.88 -30.66
N HIS A 5 -30.92 -42.11 -29.72
CA HIS A 5 -30.14 -41.15 -28.93
C HIS A 5 -28.95 -41.89 -28.33
N ASP A 6 -27.79 -41.75 -28.96
CA ASP A 6 -26.54 -42.39 -28.57
C ASP A 6 -25.96 -41.62 -27.38
N SER A 7 -26.56 -41.85 -26.22
CA SER A 7 -26.26 -41.23 -24.92
C SER A 7 -24.95 -41.72 -24.28
N ASN A 8 -23.99 -42.22 -25.06
CA ASN A 8 -22.81 -42.89 -24.52
C ASN A 8 -21.48 -42.53 -25.20
N ASN A 9 -21.33 -41.27 -25.60
CA ASN A 9 -20.05 -40.79 -26.10
C ASN A 9 -19.13 -40.41 -24.95
N ILE A 10 -18.12 -41.25 -24.67
CA ILE A 10 -17.09 -41.06 -23.62
C ILE A 10 -16.49 -39.65 -23.60
N ARG A 11 -16.39 -38.99 -24.76
CA ARG A 11 -15.91 -37.61 -24.87
C ARG A 11 -16.74 -36.63 -24.02
N ASP A 12 -18.06 -36.78 -24.06
CA ASP A 12 -19.01 -35.83 -23.45
C ASP A 12 -19.17 -36.09 -21.94
N ARG A 13 -18.60 -37.19 -21.43
CA ARG A 13 -18.51 -37.53 -20.00
C ARG A 13 -17.30 -36.89 -19.32
N ILE A 14 -16.40 -36.28 -20.09
CA ILE A 14 -15.20 -35.64 -19.56
C ILE A 14 -15.54 -34.23 -19.09
N GLU A 15 -15.27 -33.95 -17.82
CA GLU A 15 -15.58 -32.69 -17.15
C GLU A 15 -14.38 -32.20 -16.35
N ILE A 16 -14.32 -30.89 -16.10
CA ILE A 16 -13.37 -30.29 -15.17
C ILE A 16 -13.73 -30.70 -13.74
N LYS A 17 -12.76 -31.28 -13.03
CA LYS A 17 -12.86 -31.73 -11.64
C LYS A 17 -12.16 -30.78 -10.68
N ASP A 18 -10.97 -30.30 -11.04
CA ASP A 18 -10.19 -29.38 -10.20
C ASP A 18 -9.51 -28.30 -11.06
N PRO A 19 -10.18 -27.16 -11.28
CA PRO A 19 -9.63 -26.07 -12.09
C PRO A 19 -8.42 -25.40 -11.44
N THR A 20 -8.20 -25.59 -10.13
CA THR A 20 -7.08 -24.94 -9.42
C THR A 20 -5.72 -25.54 -9.79
N GLN A 21 -5.71 -26.78 -10.29
CA GLN A 21 -4.50 -27.45 -10.79
C GLN A 21 -3.89 -26.76 -12.02
N LEU A 22 -4.62 -25.83 -12.66
CA LEU A 22 -4.07 -24.95 -13.70
C LEU A 22 -2.84 -24.17 -13.21
N TYR A 23 -2.83 -23.79 -11.92
CA TYR A 23 -1.79 -22.95 -11.32
C TYR A 23 -0.77 -23.75 -10.50
N GLN A 24 -0.97 -25.06 -10.33
CA GLN A 24 -0.10 -25.92 -9.53
C GLN A 24 0.33 -27.12 -10.37
N ILE A 25 1.33 -26.92 -11.22
CA ILE A 25 1.89 -27.99 -12.04
C ILE A 25 2.74 -28.89 -11.16
N LYS A 26 2.44 -30.18 -11.13
CA LYS A 26 3.25 -31.19 -10.45
C LYS A 26 3.84 -32.14 -11.49
N ASP A 27 5.06 -32.60 -11.24
CA ASP A 27 5.65 -33.68 -12.02
C ASP A 27 5.07 -35.05 -11.64
N GLU A 28 5.52 -36.10 -12.31
CA GLU A 28 5.13 -37.49 -12.07
C GLU A 28 5.48 -37.98 -10.63
N GLU A 29 6.40 -37.28 -9.95
CA GLU A 29 6.80 -37.55 -8.56
C GLU A 29 6.02 -36.70 -7.54
N GLY A 30 5.10 -35.85 -8.00
CA GLY A 30 4.26 -34.98 -7.18
C GLY A 30 4.92 -33.67 -6.73
N LYS A 31 6.10 -33.33 -7.26
CA LYS A 31 6.83 -32.10 -6.94
C LYS A 31 6.37 -30.96 -7.84
N THR A 32 6.21 -29.78 -7.26
CA THR A 32 5.81 -28.59 -8.01
C THR A 32 6.88 -28.18 -9.01
N ILE A 33 6.48 -28.02 -10.28
CA ILE A 33 7.32 -27.51 -11.36
C ILE A 33 7.00 -26.03 -11.58
N GLU A 34 8.03 -25.22 -11.78
CA GLU A 34 7.84 -23.84 -12.22
C GLU A 34 7.30 -23.83 -13.66
N PHE A 35 6.29 -22.99 -13.92
CA PHE A 35 5.55 -22.98 -15.19
C PHE A 35 6.45 -22.79 -16.42
N ASP A 36 7.52 -22.01 -16.28
CA ASP A 36 8.52 -21.70 -17.32
C ASP A 36 9.46 -22.88 -17.66
N LYS A 37 9.52 -23.90 -16.80
CA LYS A 37 10.36 -25.09 -16.97
C LYS A 37 9.59 -26.32 -17.48
N ALA A 38 8.26 -26.23 -17.54
CA ALA A 38 7.42 -27.36 -17.93
C ALA A 38 7.29 -27.48 -19.46
N ASN A 39 7.52 -28.68 -20.00
CA ASN A 39 7.28 -28.96 -21.42
C ASN A 39 5.76 -29.06 -21.69
N GLY A 40 5.29 -28.53 -22.82
CA GLY A 40 3.87 -28.60 -23.23
C GLY A 40 3.24 -29.99 -23.15
N ARG A 41 4.00 -31.07 -23.40
CA ARG A 41 3.51 -32.45 -23.23
C ARG A 41 3.29 -32.82 -21.77
N GLN A 42 4.20 -32.42 -20.88
CA GLN A 42 4.09 -32.67 -19.44
C GLN A 42 2.92 -31.89 -18.86
N LEU A 43 2.76 -30.62 -19.28
CA LEU A 43 1.64 -29.77 -18.92
C LEU A 43 0.30 -30.39 -19.33
N PHE A 44 0.16 -30.79 -20.59
CA PHE A 44 -1.07 -31.40 -21.07
C PHE A 44 -1.42 -32.69 -20.32
N ASN A 45 -0.43 -33.54 -20.05
CA ASN A 45 -0.64 -34.75 -19.26
C ASN A 45 -1.08 -34.42 -17.83
N HIS A 46 -0.39 -33.49 -17.15
CA HIS A 46 -0.75 -33.04 -15.81
C HIS A 46 -2.20 -32.54 -15.78
N TYR A 47 -2.58 -31.64 -16.68
CA TYR A 47 -3.94 -31.10 -16.71
C TYR A 47 -4.98 -32.17 -17.04
N ARG A 48 -4.68 -33.08 -17.97
CA ARG A 48 -5.59 -34.19 -18.29
C ARG A 48 -5.90 -35.03 -17.05
N HIS A 49 -4.87 -35.44 -16.31
CA HIS A 49 -5.03 -36.33 -15.15
C HIS A 49 -5.52 -35.59 -13.89
N SER A 50 -5.07 -34.35 -13.70
CA SER A 50 -5.29 -33.60 -12.45
C SER A 50 -6.46 -32.62 -12.52
N MET A 51 -6.73 -32.00 -13.68
CA MET A 51 -7.83 -31.03 -13.82
C MET A 51 -9.14 -31.66 -14.26
N THR A 52 -9.12 -32.83 -14.91
CA THR A 52 -10.33 -33.45 -15.46
C THR A 52 -10.65 -34.77 -14.76
N ASN A 53 -11.86 -35.28 -14.94
CA ASN A 53 -12.25 -36.62 -14.50
C ASN A 53 -11.81 -37.74 -15.48
N TYR A 54 -10.85 -37.48 -16.38
CA TYR A 54 -10.43 -38.40 -17.44
C TYR A 54 -10.16 -39.83 -16.96
N ASP A 55 -9.40 -40.00 -15.88
CA ASP A 55 -9.07 -41.34 -15.36
C ASP A 55 -10.31 -42.04 -14.83
N GLN A 56 -11.21 -41.32 -14.15
CA GLN A 56 -12.47 -41.87 -13.64
C GLN A 56 -13.39 -42.35 -14.76
N VAL A 57 -13.44 -41.62 -15.88
CA VAL A 57 -14.22 -42.02 -17.04
C VAL A 57 -13.64 -43.29 -17.67
N LEU A 58 -12.32 -43.40 -17.81
CA LEU A 58 -11.70 -44.62 -18.33
C LEU A 58 -11.89 -45.82 -17.39
N ASP A 59 -11.75 -45.63 -16.09
CA ASP A 59 -11.94 -46.67 -15.08
C ASP A 59 -13.38 -47.18 -15.07
N SER A 60 -14.37 -46.28 -15.23
CA SER A 60 -15.77 -46.69 -15.32
C SER A 60 -16.04 -47.55 -16.55
N VAL A 61 -15.48 -47.18 -17.70
CA VAL A 61 -15.60 -47.96 -18.95
C VAL A 61 -14.93 -49.32 -18.79
N HIS A 62 -13.74 -49.36 -18.18
CA HIS A 62 -13.06 -50.62 -17.88
C HIS A 62 -13.89 -51.50 -16.95
N THR A 63 -14.51 -50.92 -15.93
CA THR A 63 -15.35 -51.66 -14.97
C THR A 63 -16.59 -52.24 -15.63
N GLU A 64 -17.19 -51.49 -16.57
CA GLU A 64 -18.41 -51.90 -17.29
C GLU A 64 -18.16 -53.00 -18.35
N GLN A 65 -17.08 -52.91 -19.13
CA GLN A 65 -16.86 -53.80 -20.29
C GLN A 65 -15.59 -54.68 -20.20
N GLY A 66 -14.78 -54.51 -19.15
CA GLY A 66 -13.56 -55.29 -18.88
C GLY A 66 -12.30 -54.86 -19.64
N TYR A 67 -12.39 -53.86 -20.53
CA TYR A 67 -11.24 -53.31 -21.27
C TYR A 67 -11.53 -51.88 -21.73
N VAL A 68 -10.53 -51.16 -22.25
CA VAL A 68 -10.70 -49.84 -22.90
C VAL A 68 -10.11 -49.91 -24.31
N THR A 69 -10.89 -49.61 -25.35
CA THR A 69 -10.37 -49.59 -26.73
C THR A 69 -9.55 -48.33 -27.00
N GLY A 70 -8.60 -48.40 -27.94
CA GLY A 70 -7.84 -47.22 -28.39
C GLY A 70 -8.74 -46.10 -28.95
N LYS A 71 -9.89 -46.44 -29.55
CA LYS A 71 -10.88 -45.44 -30.02
C LYS A 71 -11.55 -44.72 -28.85
N GLN A 72 -11.90 -45.45 -27.78
CA GLN A 72 -12.48 -44.87 -26.56
C GLN A 72 -11.46 -44.01 -25.81
N GLN A 73 -10.21 -44.48 -25.69
CA GLN A 73 -9.11 -43.70 -25.11
C GLN A 73 -8.87 -42.41 -25.88
N LYS A 74 -8.81 -42.46 -27.22
CA LYS A 74 -8.66 -41.26 -28.06
C LYS A 74 -9.80 -40.27 -27.84
N LYS A 75 -11.05 -40.75 -27.75
CA LYS A 75 -12.22 -39.90 -27.46
C LYS A 75 -12.11 -39.24 -26.08
N ALA A 76 -11.69 -39.96 -25.06
CA ALA A 76 -11.48 -39.41 -23.71
C ALA A 76 -10.37 -38.35 -23.71
N VAL A 77 -9.25 -38.59 -24.41
CA VAL A 77 -8.15 -37.62 -24.54
C VAL A 77 -8.63 -36.36 -25.26
N THR A 78 -9.42 -36.49 -26.31
CA THR A 78 -10.02 -35.33 -27.01
C THR A 78 -10.98 -34.55 -26.11
N GLY A 79 -11.84 -35.23 -25.35
CA GLY A 79 -12.74 -34.56 -24.38
C GLY A 79 -11.97 -33.78 -23.33
N ALA A 80 -10.92 -34.38 -22.74
CA ALA A 80 -10.08 -33.68 -21.78
C ALA A 80 -9.37 -32.47 -22.40
N ALA A 81 -8.87 -32.60 -23.62
CA ALA A 81 -8.23 -31.48 -24.32
C ALA A 81 -9.18 -30.30 -24.53
N GLU A 82 -10.43 -30.57 -24.90
CA GLU A 82 -11.44 -29.53 -25.13
C GLU A 82 -11.78 -28.77 -23.84
N GLN A 83 -12.01 -29.51 -22.75
CA GLN A 83 -12.26 -28.92 -21.43
C GLN A 83 -11.08 -28.06 -20.96
N ILE A 84 -9.84 -28.55 -21.12
CA ILE A 84 -8.63 -27.80 -20.76
C ILE A 84 -8.48 -26.54 -21.62
N LEU A 85 -8.73 -26.65 -22.93
CA LEU A 85 -8.65 -25.52 -23.86
C LEU A 85 -9.70 -24.44 -23.56
N GLU A 86 -10.89 -24.83 -23.13
CA GLU A 86 -11.93 -23.90 -22.68
C GLU A 86 -11.47 -23.10 -21.46
N ILE A 87 -10.92 -23.77 -20.44
CA ILE A 87 -10.35 -23.09 -19.26
C ILE A 87 -9.21 -22.13 -19.65
N TYR A 88 -8.32 -22.54 -20.55
CA TYR A 88 -7.26 -21.66 -21.06
C TYR A 88 -7.80 -20.44 -21.77
N ARG A 89 -8.87 -20.60 -22.54
CA ARG A 89 -9.52 -19.51 -23.25
C ARG A 89 -10.12 -18.50 -22.28
N ASP A 90 -10.80 -18.98 -21.25
CA ASP A 90 -11.42 -18.14 -20.23
C ASP A 90 -10.38 -17.35 -19.43
N GLU A 91 -9.28 -18.01 -19.03
CA GLU A 91 -8.19 -17.32 -18.34
C GLU A 91 -7.52 -16.28 -19.24
N HIS A 92 -7.34 -16.59 -20.53
CA HIS A 92 -6.80 -15.63 -21.50
C HIS A 92 -7.72 -14.40 -21.66
N ILE A 93 -9.04 -14.61 -21.76
CA ILE A 93 -10.03 -13.52 -21.82
C ILE A 93 -9.93 -12.65 -20.56
N LYS A 94 -9.85 -13.26 -19.38
CA LYS A 94 -9.72 -12.57 -18.10
C LYS A 94 -8.45 -11.72 -18.02
N VAL A 95 -7.30 -12.27 -18.46
CA VAL A 95 -6.02 -11.54 -18.50
C VAL A 95 -6.10 -10.33 -19.44
N ILE A 96 -6.73 -10.49 -20.61
CA ILE A 96 -6.94 -9.38 -21.54
C ILE A 96 -7.83 -8.29 -20.93
N GLN A 97 -8.97 -8.69 -20.34
CA GLN A 97 -9.90 -7.75 -19.72
C GLN A 97 -9.25 -6.97 -18.58
N ASP A 98 -8.50 -7.66 -17.71
CA ASP A 98 -7.77 -7.03 -16.61
C ASP A 98 -6.68 -6.07 -17.12
N SER A 99 -5.94 -6.48 -18.16
CA SER A 99 -4.92 -5.64 -18.80
C SER A 99 -5.53 -4.37 -19.41
N GLN A 100 -6.67 -4.49 -20.09
CA GLN A 100 -7.40 -3.34 -20.64
C GLN A 100 -7.91 -2.40 -19.54
N LYS A 101 -8.48 -2.95 -18.47
CA LYS A 101 -8.97 -2.16 -17.33
C LYS A 101 -7.82 -1.39 -16.67
N LYS A 102 -6.69 -2.06 -16.40
CA LYS A 102 -5.48 -1.44 -15.84
C LYS A 102 -4.91 -0.37 -16.78
N GLY A 103 -4.86 -0.66 -18.08
CA GLY A 103 -4.44 0.29 -19.10
C GLY A 103 -5.32 1.54 -19.15
N GLN A 104 -6.65 1.40 -19.05
CA GLN A 104 -7.57 2.52 -19.02
C GLN A 104 -7.43 3.36 -17.75
N ILE A 105 -7.24 2.73 -16.59
CA ILE A 105 -6.97 3.42 -15.32
C ILE A 105 -5.68 4.23 -15.44
N LEU A 106 -4.60 3.62 -15.93
CA LEU A 106 -3.32 4.28 -16.13
C LEU A 106 -3.45 5.47 -17.08
N LYS A 107 -4.14 5.29 -18.22
CA LYS A 107 -4.40 6.37 -19.18
C LYS A 107 -5.18 7.53 -18.54
N ASN A 108 -6.22 7.23 -17.77
CA ASN A 108 -7.00 8.25 -17.07
C ASN A 108 -6.14 9.02 -16.06
N LEU A 109 -5.29 8.34 -15.29
CA LEU A 109 -4.36 8.97 -14.36
C LEU A 109 -3.36 9.86 -15.09
N MET A 110 -2.78 9.37 -16.18
CA MET A 110 -1.85 10.13 -17.03
C MET A 110 -2.52 11.39 -17.60
N THR A 111 -3.75 11.29 -18.12
CA THR A 111 -4.51 12.43 -18.63
C THR A 111 -4.81 13.46 -17.53
N LYS A 112 -5.26 13.01 -16.35
CA LYS A 112 -5.52 13.91 -15.21
C LYS A 112 -4.26 14.62 -14.71
N ALA A 113 -3.13 13.92 -14.73
CA ALA A 113 -1.83 14.48 -14.34
C ALA A 113 -1.18 15.30 -15.47
N GLY A 114 -1.72 15.28 -16.69
CA GLY A 114 -1.16 15.99 -17.85
C GLY A 114 0.16 15.41 -18.36
N VAL A 115 0.43 14.12 -18.12
CA VAL A 115 1.70 13.47 -18.47
C VAL A 115 1.54 12.48 -19.62
N GLY A 116 2.54 12.41 -20.50
CA GLY A 116 2.53 11.58 -21.70
C GLY A 116 3.03 10.14 -21.52
N THR A 117 3.69 9.82 -20.40
CA THR A 117 4.25 8.47 -20.13
C THR A 117 3.97 8.00 -18.70
N ALA A 118 3.98 6.68 -18.50
CA ALA A 118 3.82 6.08 -17.18
C ALA A 118 4.98 6.44 -16.23
N SER A 119 6.21 6.52 -16.75
CA SER A 119 7.38 6.95 -15.97
C SER A 119 7.25 8.39 -15.49
N ALA A 120 6.73 9.29 -16.32
CA ALA A 120 6.45 10.66 -15.92
C ALA A 120 5.37 10.75 -14.83
N LEU A 121 4.33 9.90 -14.90
CA LEU A 121 3.33 9.78 -13.84
C LEU A 121 3.96 9.34 -12.52
N SER A 122 4.84 8.33 -12.54
CA SER A 122 5.54 7.84 -11.34
C SER A 122 6.37 8.95 -10.69
N ASN A 123 7.20 9.64 -11.47
CA ASN A 123 8.05 10.73 -10.96
C ASN A 123 7.22 11.88 -10.35
N LEU A 124 6.07 12.18 -10.97
CA LEU A 124 5.16 13.21 -10.46
C LEU A 124 4.54 12.79 -9.13
N LEU A 125 4.11 11.53 -8.99
CA LEU A 125 3.60 10.98 -7.74
C LEU A 125 4.67 10.98 -6.63
N ASP A 126 5.91 10.63 -6.96
CA ASP A 126 7.04 10.68 -6.01
C ASP A 126 7.31 12.12 -5.54
N THR A 127 7.24 13.09 -6.46
CA THR A 127 7.40 14.51 -6.14
C THR A 127 6.30 14.99 -5.19
N TRP A 128 5.04 14.68 -5.47
CA TRP A 128 3.92 15.02 -4.59
C TRP A 128 4.04 14.36 -3.22
N SER A 129 4.45 13.10 -3.15
CA SER A 129 4.72 12.39 -1.89
C SER A 129 5.76 13.12 -1.04
N SER A 130 6.85 13.60 -1.66
CA SER A 130 7.85 14.41 -0.96
C SER A 130 7.27 15.73 -0.45
N GLN A 131 6.53 16.44 -1.28
CA GLN A 131 5.92 17.72 -0.90
C GLN A 131 4.93 17.59 0.27
N ILE A 132 4.11 16.53 0.28
CA ILE A 132 3.19 16.23 1.38
C ILE A 132 3.95 16.01 2.69
N LYS A 133 5.08 15.30 2.65
CA LYS A 133 5.91 15.09 3.85
C LYS A 133 6.47 16.42 4.39
N ASP A 134 6.87 17.32 3.51
CA ASP A 134 7.39 18.62 3.92
C ASP A 134 6.29 19.52 4.49
N ILE A 135 5.09 19.51 3.92
CA ILE A 135 3.91 20.19 4.48
C ILE A 135 3.61 19.65 5.89
N ALA A 136 3.60 18.33 6.08
CA ALA A 136 3.34 17.74 7.40
C ALA A 136 4.37 18.15 8.46
N LYS A 137 5.65 18.31 8.09
CA LYS A 137 6.68 18.85 8.99
C LYS A 137 6.41 20.31 9.36
N LEU A 138 6.00 21.12 8.38
CA LEU A 138 5.66 22.53 8.61
C LEU A 138 4.44 22.67 9.53
N GLU A 139 3.39 21.87 9.32
CA GLU A 139 2.21 21.85 10.18
C GLU A 139 2.57 21.46 11.62
N ASN A 140 3.39 20.42 11.81
CA ASN A 140 3.88 20.05 13.14
C ASN A 140 4.70 21.18 13.78
N SER A 141 5.56 21.85 13.01
CA SER A 141 6.34 22.98 13.49
C SER A 141 5.44 24.14 13.92
N GLN A 142 4.41 24.45 13.12
CA GLN A 142 3.42 25.49 13.43
C GLN A 142 2.62 25.15 14.68
N ARG A 143 2.18 23.90 14.84
CA ARG A 143 1.47 23.42 16.03
C ARG A 143 2.34 23.55 17.28
N THR A 144 3.61 23.16 17.20
CA THR A 144 4.57 23.31 18.30
C THR A 144 4.76 24.77 18.68
N LEU A 145 4.92 25.67 17.70
CA LEU A 145 5.03 27.11 17.94
C LEU A 145 3.76 27.68 18.60
N GLN A 146 2.58 27.21 18.20
CA GLN A 146 1.32 27.60 18.79
C GLN A 146 1.23 27.17 20.26
N VAL A 147 1.53 25.89 20.55
CA VAL A 147 1.56 25.37 21.94
C VAL A 147 2.55 26.13 22.80
N TRP A 148 3.73 26.46 22.26
CA TRP A 148 4.73 27.24 22.97
C TRP A 148 4.24 28.66 23.29
N ASN A 149 3.60 29.32 22.33
CA ASN A 149 3.01 30.64 22.53
C ASN A 149 1.88 30.62 23.57
N ASP A 150 1.03 29.60 23.56
CA ASP A 150 -0.06 29.45 24.53
C ASP A 150 0.48 29.15 25.93
N THR A 151 1.50 28.29 26.03
CA THR A 151 2.22 28.01 27.29
C THR A 151 2.82 29.30 27.85
N TYR A 152 3.47 30.11 27.01
CA TYR A 152 4.04 31.39 27.41
C TYR A 152 2.96 32.36 27.91
N ARG A 153 1.80 32.42 27.25
CA ARG A 153 0.66 33.24 27.71
C ARG A 153 0.15 32.79 29.07
N VAL A 154 0.01 31.49 29.30
CA VAL A 154 -0.41 30.93 30.59
C VAL A 154 0.61 31.26 31.68
N GLN A 155 1.90 31.02 31.43
CA GLN A 155 2.97 31.34 32.38
C GLN A 155 2.97 32.82 32.77
N ARG A 156 2.80 33.72 31.79
CA ARG A 156 2.72 35.16 32.05
C ARG A 156 1.58 35.51 33.02
N GLU A 157 0.38 34.98 32.81
CA GLU A 157 -0.75 35.26 33.68
C GLU A 157 -0.60 34.64 35.07
N LEU A 158 -0.04 33.43 35.16
CA LEU A 158 0.26 32.78 36.45
C LEU A 158 1.30 33.58 37.26
N VAL A 159 2.37 34.06 36.62
CA VAL A 159 3.39 34.89 37.30
C VAL A 159 2.79 36.18 37.83
N LYS A 160 1.95 36.87 37.03
CA LYS A 160 1.24 38.06 37.51
C LYS A 160 0.40 37.77 38.74
N LYS A 161 -0.32 36.65 38.74
CA LYS A 161 -1.17 36.25 39.86
C LYS A 161 -0.34 35.98 41.12
N VAL A 162 0.77 35.25 40.99
CA VAL A 162 1.71 34.99 42.11
C VAL A 162 2.27 36.29 42.68
N LEU A 163 2.70 37.23 41.84
CA LEU A 163 3.24 38.51 42.33
C LEU A 163 2.22 39.32 43.13
N ILE A 164 0.94 39.27 42.72
CA ILE A 164 -0.16 39.91 43.45
C ILE A 164 -0.43 39.20 44.78
N ASP A 165 -0.49 37.86 44.77
CA ASP A 165 -0.84 37.06 45.94
C ASP A 165 0.27 37.10 47.02
N GLU A 166 1.55 37.21 46.61
CA GLU A 166 2.71 37.38 47.50
C GLU A 166 2.92 38.83 47.98
N GLY A 167 2.02 39.76 47.62
CA GLY A 167 2.09 41.15 48.07
C GLY A 167 3.30 41.94 47.57
N VAL A 168 3.84 41.56 46.39
CA VAL A 168 4.98 42.25 45.78
C VAL A 168 4.59 43.69 45.42
N SER A 169 5.52 44.63 45.55
CA SER A 169 5.25 46.05 45.28
C SER A 169 4.76 46.30 43.85
N ASN A 170 3.82 47.23 43.69
CA ASN A 170 3.25 47.61 42.40
C ASN A 170 4.31 48.06 41.37
N GLU A 171 5.44 48.60 41.84
CA GLU A 171 6.55 49.00 40.97
C GLU A 171 7.26 47.79 40.34
N VAL A 172 7.49 46.72 41.11
CA VAL A 172 8.10 45.49 40.62
C VAL A 172 7.14 44.74 39.69
N ILE A 173 5.85 44.70 40.03
CA ILE A 173 4.81 44.13 39.16
C ILE A 173 4.78 44.84 37.79
N LYS A 174 4.89 46.17 37.78
CA LYS A 174 4.96 46.96 36.53
C LYS A 174 6.19 46.60 35.70
N LYS A 175 7.37 46.54 36.32
CA LYS A 175 8.63 46.14 35.64
C LYS A 175 8.51 44.75 35.00
N VAL A 176 7.97 43.76 35.72
CA VAL A 176 7.76 42.40 35.20
C VAL A 176 6.76 42.39 34.04
N ASN A 177 5.66 43.15 34.15
CA ASN A 177 4.67 43.26 33.07
C ASN A 177 5.25 43.88 31.80
N ASP A 178 6.13 44.88 31.94
CA ASP A 178 6.81 45.53 30.83
C ASP A 178 7.77 44.56 30.11
N ILE A 179 8.48 43.70 30.86
CA ILE A 179 9.31 42.61 30.28
C ILE A 179 8.44 41.65 29.46
N TYR A 180 7.36 41.10 30.04
CA TYR A 180 6.47 40.15 29.34
C TYR A 180 5.67 40.76 28.18
N SER A 181 5.55 42.09 28.12
CA SER A 181 4.85 42.79 27.03
C SER A 181 5.77 43.10 25.84
N THR A 182 7.08 42.90 26.00
CA THR A 182 8.07 43.26 24.98
C THR A 182 8.14 42.19 23.88
N ARG A 183 7.87 42.62 22.63
CA ARG A 183 7.81 41.74 21.45
C ARG A 183 9.13 41.66 20.66
N SER A 184 10.14 42.44 21.04
CA SER A 184 11.44 42.50 20.38
C SER A 184 12.52 41.96 21.30
N VAL A 185 13.28 40.98 20.82
CA VAL A 185 14.40 40.39 21.57
C VAL A 185 15.45 41.45 21.93
N ASN A 186 15.77 42.34 20.99
CA ASN A 186 16.74 43.42 21.23
C ASN A 186 16.23 44.40 22.29
N LYS A 187 14.95 44.76 22.24
CA LYS A 187 14.34 45.65 23.24
C LYS A 187 14.27 44.97 24.62
N ALA A 188 14.01 43.67 24.67
CA ALA A 188 14.02 42.90 25.91
C ALA A 188 15.42 42.81 26.53
N ILE A 189 16.47 42.69 25.70
CA ILE A 189 17.87 42.72 26.15
C ILE A 189 18.25 44.09 26.72
N GLU A 190 17.83 45.17 26.05
CA GLU A 190 18.06 46.54 26.54
C GLU A 190 17.35 46.78 27.86
N MET A 191 16.05 46.45 27.94
CA MET A 191 15.28 46.56 29.17
C MET A 191 15.86 45.69 30.29
N GLY A 192 16.35 44.48 29.99
CA GLY A 192 17.03 43.63 30.97
C GLY A 192 18.34 44.24 31.47
N SER A 193 19.11 44.86 30.57
CA SER A 193 20.36 45.54 30.93
C SER A 193 20.08 46.71 31.89
N ASP A 194 19.04 47.50 31.60
CA ASP A 194 18.63 48.63 32.43
C ASP A 194 18.03 48.19 33.78
N LEU A 195 17.23 47.12 33.79
CA LEU A 195 16.56 46.63 35.00
C LEU A 195 17.49 45.94 35.98
N PHE A 196 18.51 45.23 35.48
CA PHE A 196 19.47 44.50 36.31
C PHE A 196 20.81 45.22 36.47
N ASN A 197 20.99 46.37 35.81
CA ASN A 197 22.25 47.12 35.75
C ASN A 197 23.44 46.23 35.33
N LEU A 198 23.21 45.42 34.28
CA LEU A 198 24.18 44.47 33.74
C LEU A 198 24.62 44.91 32.33
N GLU A 199 25.81 44.49 31.91
CA GLU A 199 26.24 44.74 30.54
C GLU A 199 25.37 43.96 29.54
N LYS A 200 25.13 44.52 28.35
CA LYS A 200 24.41 43.84 27.26
C LYS A 200 25.02 42.46 26.94
N SER A 201 26.33 42.31 27.12
CA SER A 201 27.08 41.07 26.90
C SER A 201 26.69 39.95 27.89
N GLU A 202 26.35 40.30 29.12
CA GLU A 202 25.94 39.39 30.20
C GLU A 202 24.47 38.99 30.06
N ILE A 203 23.60 39.96 29.76
CA ILE A 203 22.19 39.67 29.43
C ILE A 203 22.09 38.78 28.20
N LEU A 204 22.93 38.99 27.17
CA LEU A 204 22.99 38.13 26.00
C LEU A 204 23.40 36.69 26.34
N LYS A 205 24.28 36.47 27.33
CA LYS A 205 24.63 35.11 27.79
C LYS A 205 23.42 34.43 28.44
N LEU A 206 22.69 35.13 29.31
CA LEU A 206 21.48 34.64 29.98
C LEU A 206 20.36 34.32 28.98
N VAL A 207 20.13 35.20 28.00
CA VAL A 207 19.11 35.00 26.96
C VAL A 207 19.50 33.87 26.01
N LYS A 208 20.78 33.77 25.61
CA LYS A 208 21.25 32.69 24.74
C LYS A 208 21.15 31.30 25.38
N SER A 209 21.36 31.18 26.70
CA SER A 209 21.12 29.91 27.41
C SER A 209 19.66 29.48 27.37
N ALA A 210 18.71 30.42 27.40
CA ALA A 210 17.29 30.12 27.30
C ALA A 210 16.86 29.74 25.86
N ILE A 211 17.47 30.35 24.83
CA ILE A 211 17.15 30.09 23.41
C ILE A 211 17.71 28.74 22.92
N ARG A 212 18.81 28.23 23.50
CA ARG A 212 19.44 26.97 23.06
C ARG A 212 18.61 25.70 23.29
N TYR A 213 17.59 25.74 24.14
CA TYR A 213 16.69 24.60 24.36
C TYR A 213 15.67 24.37 23.22
N GLY A 214 15.66 25.21 22.17
CA GLY A 214 14.82 25.00 20.98
C GLY A 214 15.44 24.11 19.88
N LYS A 215 16.64 23.54 20.08
CA LYS A 215 17.35 22.72 19.06
C LYS A 215 17.66 21.28 19.46
N SER A 216 17.03 20.75 20.51
CA SER A 216 17.20 19.35 20.90
C SER A 216 15.91 18.78 21.47
N VAL A 217 15.04 18.27 20.59
CA VAL A 217 14.59 16.87 20.44
C VAL A 217 13.83 16.80 19.10
#